data_AF-A0A7C7SU03-F1
#
_entry.id   AF-A0A7C7SU03-F1
#
_cell.length_a   1.000
_cell.length_b   1.000
_cell.length_c   1.000
_cell.angle_alpha   90.00
_cell.angle_beta   90.00
_cell.angle_gamma   90.00
#
_symmetry.space_group_name_H-M   'P 1'
#
loop_
_entity.id
_entity.type
_entity.pdbx_description
1 polymer ?
#
loop_
_entity_poly.entity_id
_entity_poly.type
_entity_poly.pdbx_seq_one_letter_code
_entity_poly.pdbx_strand_id
1 'polypeptide(L)' 'MPVHGKFQQPCPVCEAEIQRVRYAENEMNYCPRCQTGGKLLADRSMSRLLREDWPKTAEELEGE' A
#
# COMPACT_ATOMS: atom_id res chain seq x y z
N MET A 1 -14.15 7.79 -2.89
CA MET A 1 -13.04 7.50 -1.95
C MET A 1 -11.90 8.48 -2.25
N PRO A 2 -11.43 9.26 -1.27
CA PRO A 2 -10.49 10.38 -1.52
C PRO A 2 -9.06 9.96 -1.95
N VAL A 3 -8.77 8.65 -1.90
CA VAL A 3 -7.45 8.06 -2.18
C VAL A 3 -7.34 7.43 -3.58
N HIS A 4 -8.45 7.31 -4.32
CA HIS A 4 -8.42 6.71 -5.65
C HIS A 4 -7.58 7.57 -6.62
N GLY A 5 -6.67 6.95 -7.38
CA GLY A 5 -5.78 7.63 -8.32
C GLY A 5 -4.62 8.40 -7.66
N LYS A 6 -4.43 8.28 -6.34
CA LYS A 6 -3.45 9.04 -5.57
C LYS A 6 -2.28 8.21 -5.06
N PHE A 7 -1.90 7.15 -5.76
CA PHE A 7 -0.72 6.35 -5.40
C PHE A 7 0.52 7.24 -5.23
N GLN A 8 1.31 7.01 -4.19
CA GLN A 8 2.50 7.80 -3.80
C GLN A 8 2.21 9.27 -3.44
N GLN A 9 0.95 9.65 -3.29
CA GLN A 9 0.59 10.95 -2.76
C GLN A 9 0.30 10.86 -1.25
N PRO A 10 0.47 11.97 -0.52
CA PRO A 10 0.13 12.00 0.90
C PRO A 10 -1.37 11.76 1.11
N CYS A 11 -1.68 10.96 2.12
CA CYS A 11 -3.05 10.78 2.58
C CYS A 11 -3.62 12.11 3.08
N PRO A 12 -4.82 12.53 2.66
CA PRO A 12 -5.43 13.79 3.12
C PRO A 12 -5.88 13.77 4.60
N VAL A 13 -5.68 12.65 5.31
CA VAL A 13 -6.08 12.48 6.72
C VAL A 13 -4.86 12.38 7.63
N CYS A 14 -3.91 11.51 7.29
CA CYS A 14 -2.76 11.21 8.16
C CYS A 14 -1.40 11.43 7.47
N GLU A 15 -1.38 12.02 6.27
CA GLU A 15 -0.19 12.38 5.49
C GLU A 15 0.70 11.21 5.01
N ALA A 16 0.52 10.00 5.56
CA ALA A 16 1.21 8.79 5.12
C ALA A 16 1.01 8.50 3.63
N GLU A 17 2.00 7.84 3.02
CA GLU A 17 1.98 7.52 1.60
C GLU A 17 0.81 6.58 1.25
N ILE A 18 0.02 6.97 0.25
CA ILE A 18 -1.04 6.11 -0.29
C ILE A 18 -0.40 4.98 -1.12
N GLN A 19 -0.74 3.75 -0.75
CA GLN A 19 -0.26 2.54 -1.39
C GLN A 19 -1.28 1.99 -2.39
N ARG A 20 -0.80 1.14 -3.30
CA ARG A 20 -1.60 0.46 -4.30
C ARG A 20 -1.52 -1.05 -4.12
N VAL A 21 -2.65 -1.72 -4.33
CA VAL A 21 -2.73 -3.17 -4.43
C VAL A 21 -3.34 -3.56 -5.77
N ARG A 22 -2.71 -4.51 -6.46
CA ARG A 22 -3.22 -5.16 -7.67
C ARG A 22 -3.70 -6.56 -7.33
N TYR A 23 -4.93 -6.85 -7.75
CA TYR A 23 -5.51 -8.18 -7.70
C TYR A 23 -6.05 -8.55 -9.08
N ALA A 24 -5.45 -9.56 -9.69
CA ALA A 24 -5.71 -9.93 -11.08
C ALA A 24 -5.61 -8.72 -12.02
N GLU A 25 -6.74 -8.27 -12.57
CA GLU A 25 -6.85 -7.16 -13.51
C GLU A 25 -7.28 -5.85 -12.82
N ASN A 26 -7.61 -5.90 -11.53
CA ASN A 26 -8.10 -4.76 -10.77
C ASN A 26 -6.99 -4.16 -9.92
N GLU A 27 -7.04 -2.83 -9.75
CA GLU A 27 -6.18 -2.11 -8.83
C GLU A 27 -6.99 -1.20 -7.90
N MET A 28 -6.51 -1.07 -6.66
CA MET A 28 -7.08 -0.21 -5.64
C MET A 28 -5.98 0.59 -4.97
N ASN A 29 -6.26 1.85 -4.66
CA ASN A 29 -5.41 2.70 -3.85
C ASN A 29 -5.99 2.81 -2.44
N TYR A 30 -5.13 2.74 -1.42
CA TYR A 30 -5.51 2.76 -0.02
C TYR A 30 -4.45 3.44 0.83
N CYS A 31 -4.83 3.95 2.00
CA CYS A 31 -3.88 4.46 2.98
C CYS A 31 -3.60 3.35 4.01
N PRO A 32 -2.34 2.88 4.16
CA PRO A 32 -2.02 1.81 5.10
C PRO A 32 -2.35 2.18 6.56
N ARG A 33 -2.01 3.41 6.98
CA ARG A 33 -2.24 3.85 8.37
C ARG A 33 -3.73 3.95 8.70
N CYS A 34 -4.53 4.56 7.82
CA CYS A 34 -5.96 4.78 8.08
C CYS A 34 -6.83 3.53 7.85
N GLN A 35 -6.53 2.70 6.84
CA GLN A 35 -7.46 1.65 6.41
C GLN A 35 -7.08 0.26 6.93
N THR A 36 -5.80 0.02 7.21
CA THR A 36 -5.29 -1.31 7.59
C THR A 36 -4.46 -1.27 8.88
N GLY A 37 -4.45 -0.15 9.59
CA GLY A 37 -3.71 0.02 10.84
C GLY A 37 -2.20 -0.14 10.66
N GLY A 38 -1.66 0.31 9.52
CA GLY A 38 -0.24 0.25 9.19
C GLY A 38 0.19 -1.00 8.41
N LYS A 39 -0.67 -2.00 8.26
CA LYS A 39 -0.35 -3.24 7.51
C LYS A 39 -0.41 -3.01 6.00
N LEU A 40 0.53 -3.57 5.26
CA LEU A 40 0.44 -3.59 3.80
C LEU A 40 -0.43 -4.74 3.32
N LEU A 41 -1.30 -4.44 2.36
CA LEU A 41 -2.03 -5.44 1.61
C LEU A 41 -1.09 -6.13 0.63
N ALA A 42 -1.23 -7.46 0.48
CA ALA A 42 -0.42 -8.24 -0.43
C ALA A 42 -0.71 -7.88 -1.89
N ASP A 43 0.14 -7.04 -2.47
CA ASP A 43 0.10 -6.75 -3.90
C ASP A 43 0.50 -7.99 -4.69
N ARG A 44 -0.37 -8.46 -5.60
CA ARG A 44 -0.12 -9.72 -6.32
C ARG A 44 1.15 -9.68 -7.18
N SER A 45 1.43 -8.55 -7.82
CA SER A 45 2.64 -8.37 -8.63
C SER A 45 3.88 -8.45 -7.76
N MET A 46 3.91 -7.68 -6.69
CA MET A 46 5.06 -7.59 -5.81
C MET A 46 5.24 -8.84 -4.95
N SER A 47 4.16 -9.49 -4.50
CA SER A 47 4.24 -10.77 -3.79
C SER A 47 4.88 -11.86 -4.67
N ARG A 48 4.69 -11.82 -6.00
CA ARG A 48 5.34 -12.76 -6.93
C ARG A 48 6.82 -12.42 -7.15
N LEU A 49 7.16 -11.14 -7.14
CA LEU A 49 8.52 -10.64 -7.35
C LEU A 49 9.39 -10.84 -6.10
N LEU A 50 8.91 -10.38 -4.95
CA LEU A 50 9.63 -10.31 -3.68
C LEU A 50 9.43 -11.54 -2.79
N ARG A 51 8.32 -12.29 -2.97
CA ARG A 51 8.03 -13.52 -2.20
C ARG A 51 8.09 -13.28 -0.69
N GLU A 52 9.10 -13.86 -0.02
CA GLU A 52 9.32 -13.76 1.42
C GLU A 52 9.82 -12.38 1.86
N ASP A 53 10.41 -11.62 0.94
CA ASP A 53 10.90 -10.26 1.17
C ASP A 53 9.80 -9.18 1.04
N TRP A 54 8.53 -9.57 0.85
CA TRP A 54 7.43 -8.61 0.80
C TRP A 54 7.20 -7.97 2.19
N PRO A 55 7.25 -6.63 2.30
CA PRO A 55 7.05 -5.94 3.57
C PRO A 55 5.63 -6.13 4.09
N LYS A 56 5.49 -6.34 5.40
CA LYS A 56 4.20 -6.59 6.06
C LYS A 56 3.58 -5.29 6.57
N THR A 57 4.39 -4.26 6.75
CA THR A 57 4.01 -2.95 7.29
C THR A 57 4.50 -1.81 6.40
N ALA A 58 3.83 -0.66 6.50
CA ALA A 58 4.23 0.54 5.76
C ALA A 58 5.62 1.03 6.19
N GLU A 59 5.94 0.93 7.48
CA GLU A 59 7.27 1.27 8.02
C GLU A 59 8.38 0.43 7.38
N GLU A 60 8.21 -0.89 7.25
CA GLU A 60 9.18 -1.77 6.59
C GLU A 60 9.39 -1.43 5.10
N LEU A 61 8.38 -0.90 4.42
CA LEU A 61 8.47 -0.51 3.00
C LEU A 61 9.23 0.81 2.82
N GLU A 62 9.08 1.74 3.77
CA GLU A 62 9.74 3.05 3.72
C GLU A 62 11.25 2.97 4.04
N GLY A 63 11.71 1.85 4.62
CA GLY A 63 13.12 1.55 4.83
C GLY A 63 13.73 2.35 5.97
N GLU A 64 13.54 1.88 7.20
CA GLU A 64 14.47 2.18 8.31
C GLU A 64 15.79 1.40 8.15
#